data_AF-A0A1F4FDM5-F1
#
_entry.id   AF-A0A1F4FDM5-F1
#
_cell.length_a   1.000
_cell.length_b   1.000
_cell.length_c   1.000
_cell.angle_alpha   90.00
_cell.angle_beta   90.00
_cell.angle_gamma   90.00
#
_symmetry.space_group_name_H-M   'P 1'
#
loop_
_entity.id
_entity.type
_entity.pdbx_description
1 polymer ?
#
loop_
_entity_poly.entity_id
_entity_poly.type
_entity_poly.pdbx_seq_one_letter_code
_entity_poly.pdbx_strand_id
1 'polypeptide(L)'
;MTPTRSDTVQIGKYEIRRQLGKGATGTVYLAVDTFSGREVALKVIEREVFRDPEFGAVYRTQFLNEASLAGKLKHPHIVAILDAVVQEESGHIAMEVVTGGDLSQHASPDCLLPVEDVLQIAFKCCGALEYAFREGIVHRDIKPANIMMVQGTNVKISDFGAAILRKSQAVQTVAMGSPFYMSPEQIEGRELTHHSDMYSLGVVLYELLTGHRPLNAGTLQELVQKILQEPPVAPSRFRSGLLRSIDAIVLKVLSKKPEHRYDTWTQFERDLSDAVKLVMPADAIPDSEKFVALKSVDMLATLSDAELWELANAGRWMRVVPRTVIIRENEPGRSFFFLAQGQVMVTRQGRLLNMINNRECFGEMAYIRGGELPRHATVESVSDLLLAEFQPDAMAEISGGAQLQLTRALVRNLVDRLEFANIRLAR
;
A
#
# COMPACT_ATOMS: atom_id res chain seq x y z
N MET A 1 -32.48 -5.21 -39.68
CA MET A 1 -31.26 -6.02 -39.51
C MET A 1 -30.82 -5.86 -38.07
N THR A 2 -31.13 -6.85 -37.23
CA THR A 2 -30.61 -6.96 -35.87
C THR A 2 -29.10 -7.22 -35.96
N PRO A 3 -28.24 -6.50 -35.22
CA PRO A 3 -26.82 -6.78 -35.24
C PRO A 3 -26.62 -8.17 -34.63
N THR A 4 -25.95 -9.03 -35.38
CA THR A 4 -25.44 -10.34 -34.97
C THR A 4 -24.69 -10.19 -33.66
N ARG A 5 -25.11 -10.93 -32.61
CA ARG A 5 -24.33 -11.13 -31.37
C ARG A 5 -22.93 -11.52 -31.80
N SER A 6 -21.94 -10.67 -31.54
CA SER A 6 -20.54 -11.10 -31.59
C SER A 6 -20.41 -12.31 -30.68
N ASP A 7 -19.69 -13.35 -31.11
CA ASP A 7 -19.35 -14.50 -30.26
C ASP A 7 -18.53 -13.99 -29.06
N THR A 8 -19.22 -13.58 -28.00
CA THR A 8 -18.62 -13.13 -26.75
C THR A 8 -18.06 -14.36 -26.06
N VAL A 9 -16.74 -14.46 -26.04
CA VAL A 9 -16.02 -15.51 -25.32
C VAL A 9 -16.35 -15.36 -23.83
N GLN A 10 -16.86 -16.42 -23.21
CA GLN A 10 -17.29 -16.41 -21.81
C GLN A 10 -16.61 -17.54 -21.04
N ILE A 11 -16.11 -17.23 -19.85
CA ILE A 11 -15.49 -18.19 -18.92
C ILE A 11 -16.27 -18.15 -17.62
N GLY A 12 -17.04 -19.21 -17.34
CA GLY A 12 -17.97 -19.21 -16.21
C GLY A 12 -18.97 -18.06 -16.31
N LYS A 13 -19.00 -17.19 -15.30
CA LYS A 13 -19.84 -15.98 -15.26
C LYS A 13 -19.19 -14.73 -15.85
N TYR A 14 -18.00 -14.86 -16.43
CA TYR A 14 -17.20 -13.71 -16.87
C TYR A 14 -17.21 -13.59 -18.39
N GLU A 15 -17.76 -12.49 -18.89
CA GLU A 15 -17.72 -12.14 -20.31
C GLU A 15 -16.38 -11.46 -20.63
N ILE A 16 -15.57 -12.07 -21.49
CA ILE A 16 -14.23 -11.56 -21.85
C ILE A 16 -14.37 -10.35 -22.76
N ARG A 17 -13.71 -9.24 -22.41
CA ARG A 17 -13.66 -8.01 -23.22
C ARG A 17 -12.40 -7.93 -24.05
N ARG A 18 -11.23 -8.00 -23.41
CA ARG A 18 -9.91 -7.93 -24.07
C ARG A 18 -8.84 -8.55 -23.20
N GLN A 19 -7.72 -8.93 -23.80
CA GLN A 19 -6.53 -9.34 -23.05
C GLN A 19 -5.86 -8.11 -22.41
N LEU A 20 -5.39 -8.27 -21.17
CA LEU A 20 -4.60 -7.28 -20.42
C LEU A 20 -3.11 -7.63 -20.47
N GLY A 21 -2.77 -8.91 -20.35
CA GLY A 21 -1.39 -9.38 -20.37
C GLY A 21 -1.30 -10.90 -20.40
N LYS A 22 -0.09 -11.42 -20.67
CA LYS A 22 0.21 -12.86 -20.58
C LYS A 22 1.41 -13.04 -19.66
N GLY A 23 1.22 -13.80 -18.59
CA GLY A 23 2.25 -14.16 -17.62
C GLY A 23 2.70 -15.62 -17.78
N ALA A 24 3.58 -16.05 -16.87
CA ALA A 24 4.09 -17.42 -16.87
C ALA A 24 3.04 -18.47 -16.45
N THR A 25 2.11 -18.10 -15.56
CA THR A 25 1.07 -18.98 -15.01
C THR A 25 -0.25 -18.92 -15.77
N GLY A 26 -0.41 -18.01 -16.73
CA GLY A 26 -1.67 -17.82 -17.43
C GLY A 26 -1.80 -16.49 -18.14
N THR A 27 -2.95 -16.30 -18.79
CA THR A 27 -3.32 -15.06 -19.48
C THR A 27 -4.33 -14.29 -18.66
N VAL A 28 -4.13 -12.97 -18.53
CA VAL A 28 -5.03 -12.06 -17.79
C VAL A 28 -5.89 -11.30 -18.79
N TYR A 29 -7.21 -11.33 -18.57
CA TYR A 29 -8.20 -10.65 -19.40
C TYR A 29 -8.96 -9.59 -18.60
N LEU A 30 -9.32 -8.49 -19.24
CA LEU A 30 -10.41 -7.65 -18.76
C LEU A 30 -11.71 -8.38 -19.07
N ALA A 31 -12.53 -8.61 -18.06
CA ALA A 31 -13.81 -9.27 -18.19
C ALA A 31 -14.88 -8.52 -17.41
N VAL A 32 -16.15 -8.79 -17.71
CA VAL A 32 -17.29 -8.30 -16.94
C VAL A 32 -17.94 -9.48 -16.23
N ASP A 33 -18.11 -9.37 -14.92
CA ASP A 33 -18.96 -10.31 -14.17
C ASP A 33 -20.42 -10.06 -14.59
N THR A 34 -21.04 -11.03 -15.27
CA THR A 34 -22.40 -10.90 -15.81
C THR A 34 -23.48 -10.81 -14.74
N PHE A 35 -23.18 -11.17 -13.48
CA PHE A 35 -24.13 -11.02 -12.37
C PHE A 35 -24.05 -9.64 -11.72
N SER A 36 -22.83 -9.16 -11.43
CA SER A 36 -22.65 -7.87 -10.73
C SER A 36 -22.54 -6.67 -11.67
N GLY A 37 -22.28 -6.90 -12.96
CA GLY A 37 -22.01 -5.86 -13.95
C GLY A 37 -20.66 -5.16 -13.78
N ARG A 38 -19.81 -5.62 -12.86
CA ARG A 38 -18.51 -5.00 -12.57
C ARG A 38 -17.41 -5.56 -13.48
N GLU A 39 -16.46 -4.70 -13.83
CA GLU A 39 -15.24 -5.13 -14.50
C GLU A 39 -14.31 -5.85 -13.51
N VAL A 40 -13.67 -6.91 -13.99
CA VAL A 40 -12.69 -7.71 -13.25
C VAL A 40 -11.48 -8.00 -14.14
N ALA A 41 -10.31 -8.14 -13.54
CA ALA A 41 -9.17 -8.76 -14.19
C ALA A 41 -9.26 -10.27 -13.93
N LEU A 42 -9.34 -11.06 -15.00
CA LEU A 42 -9.55 -12.50 -14.94
C LEU A 42 -8.27 -13.20 -15.39
N LYS A 43 -7.52 -13.76 -14.45
CA LYS A 43 -6.35 -14.59 -14.73
C LYS A 43 -6.80 -16.01 -15.01
N VAL A 44 -6.55 -16.50 -16.22
CA VAL A 44 -6.94 -17.84 -16.69
C VAL A 44 -5.69 -18.67 -16.90
N ILE A 45 -5.61 -19.82 -16.25
CA ILE A 45 -4.50 -20.76 -16.42
C ILE A 45 -4.60 -21.46 -17.78
N GLU A 46 -3.47 -21.59 -18.47
CA GLU A 46 -3.42 -22.21 -19.80
C GLU A 46 -3.58 -23.74 -19.70
N ARG A 47 -4.28 -24.35 -20.67
CA ARG A 47 -4.55 -25.80 -20.64
C ARG A 47 -3.27 -26.63 -20.70
N GLU A 48 -2.25 -26.10 -21.37
CA GLU A 48 -0.92 -26.68 -21.51
C GLU A 48 -0.25 -26.88 -20.15
N VAL A 49 -0.52 -26.02 -19.17
CA VAL A 49 0.00 -26.14 -17.79
C VAL A 49 -0.52 -27.41 -17.10
N PHE A 50 -1.69 -27.94 -17.50
CA PHE A 50 -2.20 -29.21 -16.94
C PHE A 50 -1.60 -30.45 -17.63
N ARG A 51 -0.96 -30.29 -18.79
CA ARG A 51 -0.47 -31.41 -19.61
C ARG A 51 1.01 -31.72 -19.38
N ASP A 52 1.78 -30.77 -18.85
CA ASP A 52 3.19 -30.96 -18.53
C ASP A 52 3.36 -31.45 -17.07
N PRO A 53 3.83 -32.70 -16.83
CA PRO A 53 3.93 -33.25 -15.49
C PRO A 53 4.97 -32.56 -14.59
N GLU A 54 6.01 -31.94 -15.16
CA GLU A 54 7.13 -31.38 -14.39
C GLU A 54 7.06 -29.84 -14.33
N PHE A 55 6.93 -29.18 -15.48
CA PHE A 55 6.82 -27.71 -15.54
C PHE A 55 5.43 -27.24 -15.14
N GLY A 56 4.39 -27.98 -15.56
CA GLY A 56 3.00 -27.64 -15.26
C GLY A 56 2.67 -27.72 -13.77
N ALA A 57 3.33 -28.61 -13.03
CA ALA A 57 3.12 -28.79 -11.60
C ALA A 57 3.48 -27.54 -10.77
N VAL A 58 4.57 -26.83 -11.12
CA VAL A 58 5.00 -25.62 -10.40
C VAL A 58 4.01 -24.49 -10.64
N TYR A 59 3.66 -24.21 -11.90
CA TYR A 59 2.71 -23.15 -12.24
C TYR A 59 1.29 -23.44 -11.74
N ARG A 60 0.87 -24.72 -11.76
CA ARG A 60 -0.38 -25.15 -11.13
C ARG A 60 -0.35 -24.91 -9.62
N THR A 61 0.76 -25.23 -8.95
CA THR A 61 0.91 -24.95 -7.52
C THR A 61 0.82 -23.45 -7.24
N GLN A 62 1.47 -22.61 -8.05
CA GLN A 62 1.39 -21.15 -7.90
C GLN A 62 -0.04 -20.64 -8.07
N PHE A 63 -0.74 -21.11 -9.09
CA PHE A 63 -2.14 -20.77 -9.32
C PHE A 63 -3.05 -21.21 -8.17
N LEU A 64 -2.87 -22.43 -7.66
CA LEU A 64 -3.64 -22.93 -6.49
C LEU A 64 -3.35 -22.11 -5.23
N ASN A 65 -2.11 -21.71 -5.01
CA ASN A 65 -1.74 -20.85 -3.88
C ASN A 65 -2.45 -19.51 -3.99
N GLU A 66 -2.39 -18.85 -5.15
CA GLU A 66 -3.07 -17.58 -5.40
C GLU A 66 -4.59 -17.71 -5.23
N ALA A 67 -5.20 -18.75 -5.79
CA ALA A 67 -6.62 -19.06 -5.61
C ALA A 67 -6.98 -19.25 -4.12
N SER A 68 -6.11 -19.87 -3.32
CA SER A 68 -6.33 -20.08 -1.89
C SER A 68 -6.33 -18.80 -1.06
N LEU A 69 -5.87 -17.67 -1.63
CA LEU A 69 -5.87 -16.35 -1.00
C LEU A 69 -7.15 -15.56 -1.27
N ALA A 70 -8.08 -16.09 -2.08
CA ALA A 70 -9.37 -15.47 -2.36
C ALA A 70 -10.10 -15.08 -1.07
N GLY A 71 -10.43 -13.78 -0.95
CA GLY A 71 -11.09 -13.21 0.22
C GLY A 71 -10.28 -13.12 1.52
N LYS A 72 -9.03 -13.64 1.58
CA LYS A 72 -8.18 -13.63 2.79
C LYS A 72 -7.45 -12.32 3.00
N LEU A 73 -6.76 -11.82 1.97
CA LEU A 73 -5.98 -10.58 2.06
C LEU A 73 -6.87 -9.38 1.72
N LYS A 74 -6.91 -8.41 2.65
CA LYS A 74 -7.66 -7.16 2.49
C LYS A 74 -6.77 -5.99 2.89
N HIS A 75 -6.15 -5.37 1.89
CA HIS A 75 -5.27 -4.23 2.09
C HIS A 75 -5.33 -3.29 0.87
N PRO A 76 -5.33 -1.95 1.05
CA PRO A 76 -5.44 -1.00 -0.05
C PRO A 76 -4.32 -1.12 -1.08
N HIS A 77 -3.13 -1.56 -0.66
CA HIS A 77 -1.95 -1.76 -1.51
C HIS A 77 -1.71 -3.24 -1.88
N ILE A 78 -2.72 -4.10 -1.81
CA ILE A 78 -2.70 -5.47 -2.35
C ILE A 78 -3.88 -5.59 -3.32
N VAL A 79 -3.66 -6.23 -4.47
CA VAL A 79 -4.74 -6.55 -5.42
C VAL A 79 -5.67 -7.56 -4.78
N ALA A 80 -6.93 -7.17 -4.60
CA ALA A 80 -7.97 -8.02 -4.03
C ALA A 80 -8.34 -9.16 -5.00
N ILE A 81 -8.27 -10.40 -4.50
CA ILE A 81 -8.82 -11.58 -5.17
C ILE A 81 -10.28 -11.72 -4.76
N LEU A 82 -11.17 -11.54 -5.74
CA LEU A 82 -12.61 -11.50 -5.57
C LEU A 82 -13.23 -12.90 -5.57
N ASP A 83 -12.75 -13.77 -6.46
CA ASP A 83 -13.29 -15.10 -6.69
C ASP A 83 -12.21 -15.99 -7.33
N ALA A 84 -12.29 -17.30 -7.11
CA ALA A 84 -11.39 -18.26 -7.73
C ALA A 84 -12.11 -19.58 -7.99
N VAL A 85 -11.96 -20.09 -9.21
CA VAL A 85 -12.49 -21.39 -9.62
C VAL A 85 -11.33 -22.25 -10.09
N VAL A 86 -11.24 -23.44 -9.52
CA VAL A 86 -10.23 -24.44 -9.86
C VAL A 86 -10.95 -25.72 -10.26
N GLN A 87 -10.63 -26.23 -11.45
CA GLN A 87 -11.12 -27.50 -11.97
C GLN A 87 -9.92 -28.38 -12.37
N GLU A 88 -10.20 -29.61 -12.80
CA GLU A 88 -9.16 -30.59 -13.12
C GLU A 88 -8.27 -30.17 -14.30
N GLU A 89 -8.87 -29.55 -15.33
CA GLU A 89 -8.18 -29.11 -16.55
C GLU A 89 -8.35 -27.60 -16.86
N SER A 90 -8.92 -26.83 -15.93
CA SER A 90 -9.10 -25.40 -16.11
C SER A 90 -9.15 -24.65 -14.78
N GLY A 91 -8.93 -23.35 -14.82
CA GLY A 91 -9.09 -22.51 -13.66
C GLY A 91 -9.08 -21.03 -14.02
N HIS A 92 -9.71 -20.22 -13.19
CA HIS A 92 -9.58 -18.77 -13.27
C HIS A 92 -9.63 -18.12 -11.90
N ILE A 93 -8.96 -16.98 -11.78
CA ILE A 93 -8.97 -16.12 -10.59
C ILE A 93 -9.46 -14.76 -11.05
N ALA A 94 -10.57 -14.29 -10.46
CA ALA A 94 -11.08 -12.94 -10.67
C ALA A 94 -10.52 -12.02 -9.59
N MET A 95 -9.93 -10.92 -10.03
CA MET A 95 -9.30 -9.91 -9.18
C MET A 95 -9.83 -8.52 -9.55
N GLU A 96 -9.64 -7.55 -8.65
CA GLU A 96 -9.93 -6.15 -8.96
C GLU A 96 -9.11 -5.67 -10.18
N VAL A 97 -9.69 -4.78 -10.98
CA VAL A 97 -9.00 -4.20 -12.15
C VAL A 97 -8.10 -3.07 -11.69
N VAL A 98 -6.83 -3.11 -12.08
CA VAL A 98 -5.89 -1.98 -11.95
C VAL A 98 -5.40 -1.59 -13.35
N THR A 99 -5.63 -0.35 -13.76
CA THR A 99 -5.47 0.09 -15.15
C THR A 99 -4.22 0.93 -15.43
N GLY A 100 -3.48 1.39 -14.41
CA GLY A 100 -2.32 2.26 -14.58
C GLY A 100 -1.03 1.58 -15.04
N GLY A 101 -1.10 0.29 -15.41
CA GLY A 101 0.07 -0.53 -15.72
C GLY A 101 0.80 -0.98 -14.46
N ASP A 102 2.09 -1.29 -14.60
CA ASP A 102 2.96 -1.75 -13.51
C ASP A 102 4.28 -0.96 -13.51
N LEU A 103 5.08 -1.11 -12.45
CA LEU A 103 6.29 -0.32 -12.28
C LEU A 103 7.43 -0.68 -13.26
N SER A 104 7.32 -1.74 -14.06
CA SER A 104 8.35 -2.07 -15.06
C SER A 104 8.50 -0.99 -16.13
N GLN A 105 7.45 -0.22 -16.40
CA GLN A 105 7.52 0.93 -17.31
C GLN A 105 8.46 2.05 -16.81
N HIS A 106 8.79 2.04 -15.52
CA HIS A 106 9.69 3.00 -14.86
C HIS A 106 11.05 2.42 -14.47
N ALA A 107 11.34 1.19 -14.90
CA ALA A 107 12.58 0.48 -14.59
C ALA A 107 13.69 0.72 -15.63
N SER A 108 13.66 1.86 -16.34
CA SER A 108 14.69 2.25 -17.32
C SER A 108 15.14 3.70 -17.13
N PRO A 109 16.39 4.06 -17.48
CA PRO A 109 16.92 5.39 -17.24
C PRO A 109 16.11 6.53 -17.90
N ASP A 110 15.45 6.24 -19.02
CA ASP A 110 14.68 7.23 -19.79
C ASP A 110 13.27 7.46 -19.22
N CYS A 111 12.80 6.59 -18.31
CA CYS A 111 11.42 6.61 -17.80
C CYS A 111 11.35 6.65 -16.26
N LEU A 112 12.39 7.17 -15.59
CA LEU A 112 12.45 7.18 -14.12
C LEU A 112 11.39 8.06 -13.49
N LEU A 113 10.89 7.60 -12.34
CA LEU A 113 10.02 8.38 -11.47
C LEU A 113 10.83 9.42 -10.66
N PRO A 114 10.18 10.50 -10.18
CA PRO A 114 10.71 11.36 -9.13
C PRO A 114 11.15 10.56 -7.92
N VAL A 115 12.20 11.01 -7.22
CA VAL A 115 12.82 10.26 -6.12
C VAL A 115 11.82 10.07 -4.98
N GLU A 116 11.12 11.16 -4.64
CA GLU A 116 10.05 11.22 -3.67
C GLU A 116 8.91 10.23 -3.96
N ASP A 117 8.59 10.00 -5.23
CA ASP A 117 7.54 9.08 -5.64
C ASP A 117 7.99 7.63 -5.44
N VAL A 118 9.22 7.30 -5.83
CA VAL A 118 9.78 5.96 -5.63
C VAL A 118 9.84 5.60 -4.14
N LEU A 119 10.26 6.55 -3.29
CA LEU A 119 10.32 6.33 -1.84
C LEU A 119 8.93 6.16 -1.21
N GLN A 120 7.93 6.92 -1.66
CA GLN A 120 6.53 6.76 -1.20
C GLN A 120 5.91 5.43 -1.66
N ILE A 121 6.23 4.99 -2.88
CA ILE A 121 5.83 3.68 -3.39
C ILE A 121 6.44 2.57 -2.53
N ALA A 122 7.75 2.63 -2.27
CA ALA A 122 8.42 1.65 -1.42
C ALA A 122 7.83 1.61 -0.01
N PHE A 123 7.51 2.77 0.59
CA PHE A 123 6.85 2.86 1.88
C PHE A 123 5.50 2.12 1.90
N LYS A 124 4.66 2.31 0.88
CA LYS A 124 3.36 1.62 0.76
C LYS A 124 3.54 0.11 0.56
N CYS A 125 4.55 -0.30 -0.21
CA CYS A 125 4.91 -1.71 -0.37
C CYS A 125 5.35 -2.35 0.95
N CYS A 126 6.11 -1.64 1.80
CA CYS A 126 6.49 -2.14 3.12
C CYS A 126 5.25 -2.48 3.98
N GLY A 127 4.27 -1.57 4.05
CA GLY A 127 3.05 -1.81 4.83
C GLY A 127 2.22 -2.99 4.29
N ALA A 128 2.13 -3.11 2.96
CA ALA A 128 1.47 -4.25 2.32
C ALA A 128 2.15 -5.59 2.62
N LEU A 129 3.49 -5.63 2.56
CA LEU A 129 4.28 -6.83 2.82
C LEU A 129 4.35 -7.18 4.31
N GLU A 130 4.32 -6.18 5.19
CA GLU A 130 4.16 -6.40 6.62
C GLU A 130 2.80 -7.04 6.93
N TYR A 131 1.72 -6.50 6.33
CA TYR A 131 0.39 -7.06 6.46
C TYR A 131 0.34 -8.52 5.99
N ALA A 132 0.84 -8.81 4.78
CA ALA A 132 0.91 -10.18 4.26
C ALA A 132 1.71 -11.11 5.18
N PHE A 133 2.85 -10.65 5.70
CA PHE A 133 3.68 -11.43 6.60
C PHE A 133 2.97 -11.77 7.93
N ARG A 134 2.19 -10.83 8.49
CA ARG A 134 1.37 -11.09 9.68
C ARG A 134 0.27 -12.12 9.45
N GLU A 135 -0.23 -12.20 8.21
CA GLU A 135 -1.14 -13.26 7.76
C GLU A 135 -0.42 -14.58 7.43
N GLY A 136 0.88 -14.68 7.72
CA GLY A 136 1.70 -15.89 7.49
C GLY A 136 2.16 -16.07 6.05
N ILE A 137 2.12 -15.01 5.23
CA ILE A 137 2.38 -15.05 3.79
C ILE A 137 3.68 -14.29 3.48
N VAL A 138 4.62 -14.96 2.81
CA VAL A 138 5.81 -14.35 2.20
C VAL A 138 5.60 -14.37 0.70
N HIS A 139 5.72 -13.25 0.00
CA HIS A 139 5.37 -13.14 -1.42
C HIS A 139 6.33 -13.91 -2.34
N ARG A 140 7.64 -13.78 -2.12
CA ARG A 140 8.76 -14.48 -2.80
C ARG A 140 9.01 -14.16 -4.28
N ASP A 141 8.25 -13.23 -4.87
CA ASP A 141 8.40 -12.82 -6.28
C ASP A 141 8.11 -11.32 -6.44
N ILE A 142 8.69 -10.50 -5.56
CA ILE A 142 8.57 -9.04 -5.67
C ILE A 142 9.46 -8.53 -6.78
N LYS A 143 8.85 -7.87 -7.76
CA LYS A 143 9.48 -7.24 -8.93
C LYS A 143 8.58 -6.13 -9.47
N PRO A 144 9.07 -5.22 -10.33
CA PRO A 144 8.28 -4.09 -10.82
C PRO A 144 6.99 -4.52 -11.52
N ALA A 145 7.01 -5.63 -12.27
CA ALA A 145 5.86 -6.19 -12.96
C ALA A 145 4.73 -6.70 -12.04
N ASN A 146 5.02 -6.91 -10.75
CA ASN A 146 4.04 -7.37 -9.75
C ASN A 146 3.57 -6.21 -8.85
N ILE A 147 3.94 -4.97 -9.16
CA ILE A 147 3.51 -3.78 -8.42
C ILE A 147 2.76 -2.88 -9.40
N MET A 148 1.43 -2.96 -9.33
CA MET A 148 0.50 -2.30 -10.22
C MET A 148 0.31 -0.84 -9.81
N MET A 149 0.30 0.07 -10.78
CA MET A 149 0.01 1.48 -10.56
C MET A 149 -1.48 1.74 -10.63
N VAL A 150 -2.02 2.39 -9.61
CA VAL A 150 -3.41 2.87 -9.61
C VAL A 150 -3.45 4.30 -10.12
N GLN A 151 -2.78 5.22 -9.41
CA GLN A 151 -2.67 6.63 -9.77
C GLN A 151 -1.55 7.29 -8.96
N GLY A 152 -0.68 8.08 -9.60
CA GLY A 152 0.45 8.73 -8.91
C GLY A 152 1.31 7.71 -8.16
N THR A 153 1.52 7.92 -6.86
CA THR A 153 2.27 7.00 -5.99
C THR A 153 1.39 5.89 -5.37
N ASN A 154 0.09 5.83 -5.70
CA ASN A 154 -0.78 4.77 -5.22
C ASN A 154 -0.58 3.49 -6.03
N VAL A 155 -0.14 2.42 -5.36
CA VAL A 155 0.19 1.14 -5.98
C VAL A 155 -0.49 -0.02 -5.27
N LYS A 156 -0.57 -1.16 -5.95
CA LYS A 156 -1.07 -2.44 -5.41
C LYS A 156 -0.14 -3.59 -5.81
N ILE A 157 0.24 -4.42 -4.84
CA ILE A 157 1.02 -5.63 -5.08
C ILE A 157 0.09 -6.75 -5.56
N SER A 158 0.49 -7.45 -6.61
CA SER A 158 -0.23 -8.58 -7.22
C SER A 158 0.65 -9.84 -7.28
N ASP A 159 0.03 -10.98 -7.64
CA ASP A 159 0.71 -12.26 -7.90
C ASP A 159 1.42 -12.91 -6.69
N PHE A 160 0.63 -13.21 -5.66
CA PHE A 160 1.07 -13.97 -4.48
C PHE A 160 1.19 -15.49 -4.74
N GLY A 161 1.18 -15.94 -6.00
CA GLY A 161 1.21 -17.37 -6.32
C GLY A 161 2.45 -18.12 -5.81
N ALA A 162 3.57 -17.42 -5.70
CA ALA A 162 4.82 -18.01 -5.20
C ALA A 162 4.83 -18.29 -3.68
N ALA A 163 3.85 -17.77 -2.92
CA ALA A 163 3.95 -17.62 -1.47
C ALA A 163 4.06 -18.91 -0.64
N ILE A 164 3.74 -20.07 -1.22
CA ILE A 164 3.66 -21.37 -0.52
C ILE A 164 4.54 -22.44 -1.23
N LEU A 165 5.41 -22.03 -2.16
CA LEU A 165 6.30 -22.97 -2.86
C LEU A 165 7.23 -23.72 -1.89
N ARG A 166 7.37 -25.04 -2.06
CA ARG A 166 8.32 -25.82 -1.25
C ARG A 166 9.76 -25.57 -1.71
N LYS A 167 10.73 -25.84 -0.83
CA LYS A 167 12.17 -25.64 -1.07
C LYS A 167 12.68 -26.25 -2.39
N SER A 168 12.21 -27.44 -2.78
CA SER A 168 12.58 -28.08 -4.04
C SER A 168 12.03 -27.38 -5.29
N GLN A 169 10.86 -26.75 -5.19
CA GLN A 169 10.21 -26.03 -6.30
C GLN A 169 10.82 -24.63 -6.49
N ALA A 170 11.36 -24.01 -5.44
CA ALA A 170 12.05 -22.73 -5.54
C ALA A 170 13.30 -22.82 -6.43
N VAL A 171 14.10 -23.88 -6.31
CA VAL A 171 15.29 -24.13 -7.15
C VAL A 171 14.90 -24.34 -8.62
N GLN A 172 13.80 -25.02 -8.89
CA GLN A 172 13.24 -25.14 -10.25
C GLN A 172 12.79 -23.77 -10.81
N THR A 173 12.26 -22.88 -9.96
CA THR A 173 11.83 -21.53 -10.36
C THR A 173 13.03 -20.66 -10.77
N VAL A 174 14.19 -20.81 -10.11
CA VAL A 174 15.46 -20.15 -10.51
C VAL A 174 15.90 -20.60 -11.92
N ALA A 175 15.72 -21.88 -12.24
CA ALA A 175 16.08 -22.44 -13.55
C ALA A 175 15.08 -22.07 -14.66
N MET A 176 13.81 -21.80 -14.30
CA MET A 176 12.72 -21.47 -15.23
C MET A 176 12.48 -19.95 -15.42
N GLY A 177 13.15 -19.11 -14.65
CA GLY A 177 12.88 -17.66 -14.59
C GLY A 177 14.14 -16.79 -14.53
N SER A 178 13.93 -15.52 -14.21
CA SER A 178 14.97 -14.49 -14.13
C SER A 178 15.27 -14.15 -12.68
N PRO A 179 16.45 -14.49 -12.12
CA PRO A 179 16.71 -14.40 -10.68
C PRO A 179 17.06 -12.98 -10.20
N PHE A 180 16.89 -11.96 -11.04
CA PHE A 180 17.39 -10.60 -10.79
C PHE A 180 16.87 -9.98 -9.48
N TYR A 181 15.69 -10.38 -9.02
CA TYR A 181 15.08 -9.88 -7.78
C TYR A 181 15.20 -10.86 -6.61
N MET A 182 15.70 -12.08 -6.85
CA MET A 182 15.76 -13.11 -5.81
C MET A 182 16.80 -12.77 -4.76
N SER A 183 16.46 -13.01 -3.50
CA SER A 183 17.41 -12.86 -2.40
C SER A 183 18.48 -13.95 -2.39
N PRO A 184 19.64 -13.71 -1.75
CA PRO A 184 20.69 -14.73 -1.60
C PRO A 184 20.15 -16.04 -1.02
N GLU A 185 19.30 -15.96 0.01
CA GLU A 185 18.69 -17.14 0.63
C GLU A 185 17.70 -17.88 -0.29
N GLN A 186 17.06 -17.19 -1.26
CA GLN A 186 16.29 -17.84 -2.33
C GLN A 186 17.18 -18.62 -3.28
N ILE A 187 18.29 -18.02 -3.72
CA ILE A 187 19.26 -18.65 -4.61
C ILE A 187 19.89 -19.89 -3.97
N GLU A 188 20.15 -19.85 -2.66
CA GLU A 188 20.70 -20.99 -1.91
C GLU A 188 19.64 -22.02 -1.50
N GLY A 189 18.36 -21.78 -1.79
CA GLY A 189 17.26 -22.64 -1.37
C GLY A 189 17.15 -22.77 0.16
N ARG A 190 17.48 -21.73 0.91
CA ARG A 190 17.28 -21.67 2.36
C ARG A 190 15.81 -21.38 2.68
N GLU A 191 15.48 -21.40 3.97
CA GLU A 191 14.15 -21.00 4.41
C GLU A 191 13.92 -19.50 4.13
N LEU A 192 12.77 -19.19 3.56
CA LEU A 192 12.41 -17.83 3.16
C LEU A 192 11.54 -17.18 4.23
N THR A 193 11.84 -15.93 4.55
CA THR A 193 11.13 -15.14 5.56
C THR A 193 10.79 -13.77 4.97
N HIS A 194 10.22 -12.87 5.78
CA HIS A 194 10.00 -11.48 5.38
C HIS A 194 11.26 -10.77 4.89
N HIS A 195 12.44 -11.19 5.34
CA HIS A 195 13.71 -10.63 4.86
C HIS A 195 13.92 -10.88 3.36
N SER A 196 13.40 -11.97 2.79
CA SER A 196 13.55 -12.29 1.36
C SER A 196 12.74 -11.32 0.50
N ASP A 197 11.51 -11.02 0.90
CA ASP A 197 10.69 -9.98 0.26
C ASP A 197 11.31 -8.59 0.45
N MET A 198 11.90 -8.34 1.62
CA MET A 198 12.57 -7.08 1.91
C MET A 198 13.76 -6.84 0.97
N TYR A 199 14.60 -7.85 0.75
CA TYR A 199 15.68 -7.77 -0.24
C TYR A 199 15.14 -7.53 -1.65
N SER A 200 14.10 -8.27 -2.05
CA SER A 200 13.48 -8.16 -3.37
C SER A 200 12.91 -6.75 -3.60
N LEU A 201 12.24 -6.16 -2.60
CA LEU A 201 11.80 -4.77 -2.63
C LEU A 201 12.99 -3.79 -2.69
N GLY A 202 14.10 -4.11 -2.03
CA GLY A 202 15.35 -3.37 -2.15
C GLY A 202 15.91 -3.34 -3.58
N VAL A 203 15.81 -4.46 -4.31
CA VAL A 203 16.20 -4.53 -5.73
C VAL A 203 15.27 -3.66 -6.58
N VAL A 204 13.96 -3.74 -6.36
CA VAL A 204 12.97 -2.88 -7.03
C VAL A 204 13.25 -1.40 -6.77
N LEU A 205 13.48 -1.03 -5.51
CA LEU A 205 13.81 0.35 -5.11
C LEU A 205 15.07 0.84 -5.83
N TYR A 206 16.12 0.02 -5.89
CA TYR A 206 17.33 0.34 -6.63
C TYR A 206 17.05 0.62 -8.11
N GLU A 207 16.32 -0.27 -8.77
CA GLU A 207 16.05 -0.19 -10.19
C GLU A 207 15.14 1.00 -10.55
N LEU A 208 14.15 1.31 -9.72
CA LEU A 208 13.30 2.49 -9.93
C LEU A 208 14.02 3.81 -9.65
N LEU A 209 15.02 3.80 -8.77
CA LEU A 209 15.84 4.99 -8.53
C LEU A 209 16.83 5.25 -9.66
N THR A 210 17.35 4.20 -10.30
CA THR A 210 18.53 4.32 -11.19
C THR A 210 18.30 3.92 -12.64
N GLY A 211 17.24 3.15 -12.93
CA GLY A 211 17.02 2.51 -14.23
C GLY A 211 17.92 1.30 -14.48
N HIS A 212 18.68 0.88 -13.47
CA HIS A 212 19.63 -0.22 -13.56
C HIS A 212 19.37 -1.21 -12.43
N ARG A 213 19.52 -2.50 -12.70
CA ARG A 213 19.54 -3.50 -11.62
C ARG A 213 20.82 -3.37 -10.81
N PRO A 214 20.77 -3.66 -9.49
CA PRO A 214 21.94 -3.58 -8.62
C PRO A 214 23.06 -4.52 -9.06
N LEU A 215 22.71 -5.65 -9.65
CA LEU A 215 23.63 -6.69 -10.13
C LEU A 215 23.18 -7.19 -11.50
N ASN A 216 24.11 -7.22 -12.44
CA ASN A 216 23.92 -7.75 -13.78
C ASN A 216 25.14 -8.61 -14.18
N ALA A 217 24.89 -9.62 -15.02
CA ALA A 217 25.93 -10.48 -15.58
C ALA A 217 25.52 -11.01 -16.97
N GLY A 218 26.50 -11.50 -17.73
CA GLY A 218 26.26 -12.05 -19.07
C GLY A 218 25.69 -13.47 -19.04
N THR A 219 25.90 -14.19 -17.94
CA THR A 219 25.38 -15.55 -17.74
C THR A 219 24.61 -15.69 -16.43
N LEU A 220 23.71 -16.67 -16.37
CA LEU A 220 22.96 -17.02 -15.16
C LEU A 220 23.88 -17.42 -14.00
N GLN A 221 24.92 -18.19 -14.28
CA GLN A 221 25.87 -18.65 -13.27
C GLN A 221 26.65 -17.49 -12.65
N GLU A 222 27.12 -16.54 -13.47
CA GLU A 222 27.76 -15.33 -12.98
C GLU A 222 26.79 -14.48 -12.15
N LEU A 223 25.55 -14.30 -12.61
CA LEU A 223 24.54 -13.53 -11.89
C LEU A 223 24.27 -14.12 -10.50
N VAL A 224 24.15 -15.45 -10.41
CA VAL A 224 24.01 -16.17 -9.14
C VAL A 224 25.20 -15.87 -8.22
N GLN A 225 26.44 -15.97 -8.71
CA GLN A 225 27.62 -15.67 -7.89
C GLN A 225 27.62 -14.22 -7.39
N LYS A 226 27.25 -13.26 -8.25
CA LYS A 226 27.12 -11.86 -7.87
C LYS A 226 26.05 -11.64 -6.80
N ILE A 227 24.87 -12.25 -6.96
CA ILE A 227 23.80 -12.15 -5.96
C ILE A 227 24.29 -12.63 -4.61
N LEU A 228 25.07 -13.72 -4.55
CA LEU A 228 25.58 -14.29 -3.31
C LEU A 228 26.71 -13.47 -2.67
N GLN A 229 27.60 -12.86 -3.47
CA GLN A 229 28.89 -12.35 -2.97
C GLN A 229 29.14 -10.86 -3.21
N GLU A 230 28.68 -10.31 -4.34
CA GLU A 230 29.07 -8.96 -4.77
C GLU A 230 28.15 -7.89 -4.14
N PRO A 231 28.69 -6.92 -3.38
CA PRO A 231 27.89 -5.82 -2.87
C PRO A 231 27.45 -4.90 -4.02
N PRO A 232 26.22 -4.37 -3.98
CA PRO A 232 25.76 -3.44 -5.01
C PRO A 232 26.49 -2.10 -4.92
N VAL A 233 26.64 -1.44 -6.08
CA VAL A 233 27.18 -0.07 -6.16
C VAL A 233 26.12 0.91 -5.64
N ALA A 234 26.51 1.98 -4.94
CA ALA A 234 25.55 2.97 -4.43
C ALA A 234 24.70 3.62 -5.54
N PRO A 235 23.36 3.77 -5.37
CA PRO A 235 22.47 4.40 -6.36
C PRO A 235 22.92 5.78 -6.85
N SER A 236 23.49 6.61 -5.97
CA SER A 236 24.01 7.95 -6.31
C SER A 236 25.11 7.95 -7.38
N ARG A 237 25.71 6.79 -7.68
CA ARG A 237 26.66 6.62 -8.80
C ARG A 237 25.98 6.63 -10.17
N PHE A 238 24.70 6.24 -10.23
CA PHE A 238 23.92 6.19 -11.46
C PHE A 238 22.98 7.39 -11.61
N ARG A 239 22.43 7.90 -10.50
CA ARG A 239 21.56 9.08 -10.51
C ARG A 239 22.13 10.20 -9.63
N SER A 240 22.64 11.24 -10.29
CA SER A 240 23.12 12.44 -9.61
C SER A 240 22.00 13.12 -8.81
N GLY A 241 22.33 13.64 -7.62
CA GLY A 241 21.37 14.34 -6.75
C GLY A 241 20.69 13.46 -5.71
N LEU A 242 20.90 12.14 -5.72
CA LEU A 242 20.46 11.27 -4.62
C LEU A 242 21.22 11.57 -3.33
N LEU A 243 20.48 11.68 -2.22
CA LEU A 243 21.04 11.90 -0.90
C LEU A 243 21.78 10.65 -0.40
N ARG A 244 22.86 10.83 0.37
CA ARG A 244 23.60 9.71 0.97
C ARG A 244 22.75 8.86 1.92
N SER A 245 21.71 9.44 2.52
CA SER A 245 20.74 8.70 3.33
C SER A 245 19.98 7.66 2.49
N ILE A 246 19.63 7.99 1.23
CA ILE A 246 18.97 7.07 0.31
C ILE A 246 19.92 5.93 -0.07
N ASP A 247 21.20 6.23 -0.35
CA ASP A 247 22.21 5.18 -0.57
C ASP A 247 22.30 4.23 0.63
N ALA A 248 22.35 4.77 1.86
CA ALA A 248 22.44 3.97 3.08
C ALA A 248 21.25 3.02 3.24
N ILE A 249 20.03 3.51 2.98
CA ILE A 249 18.79 2.71 3.02
C ILE A 249 18.86 1.56 2.02
N VAL A 250 19.16 1.87 0.75
CA VAL A 250 19.20 0.89 -0.34
C VAL A 250 20.29 -0.15 -0.11
N LEU A 251 21.49 0.27 0.28
CA LEU A 251 22.60 -0.64 0.54
C LEU A 251 22.34 -1.53 1.76
N LYS A 252 21.68 -1.00 2.81
CA LYS A 252 21.31 -1.78 4.00
C LYS A 252 20.30 -2.88 3.65
N VAL A 253 19.23 -2.55 2.94
CA VAL A 253 18.21 -3.55 2.57
C VAL A 253 18.75 -4.61 1.61
N LEU A 254 19.72 -4.26 0.76
CA LEU A 254 20.43 -5.19 -0.14
C LEU A 254 21.59 -5.94 0.53
N SER A 255 21.72 -5.90 1.86
CA SER A 255 22.71 -6.71 2.58
C SER A 255 22.51 -8.19 2.30
N LYS A 256 23.60 -8.91 2.07
CA LYS A 256 23.55 -10.33 1.67
C LYS A 256 22.96 -11.21 2.76
N LYS A 257 23.39 -10.97 4.00
CA LYS A 257 22.90 -11.67 5.19
C LYS A 257 21.58 -11.04 5.66
N PRO A 258 20.50 -11.83 5.85
CA PRO A 258 19.21 -11.33 6.36
C PRO A 258 19.34 -10.50 7.65
N GLU A 259 20.18 -10.93 8.59
CA GLU A 259 20.42 -10.29 9.88
C GLU A 259 21.13 -8.93 9.79
N HIS A 260 21.67 -8.56 8.63
CA HIS A 260 22.27 -7.24 8.39
C HIS A 260 21.29 -6.26 7.71
N ARG A 261 20.10 -6.72 7.33
CA ARG A 261 19.03 -5.88 6.76
C ARG A 261 18.30 -5.15 7.90
N TYR A 262 17.05 -4.75 7.68
CA TYR A 262 16.19 -4.27 8.75
C TYR A 262 15.53 -5.46 9.46
N ASP A 263 15.42 -5.40 10.79
CA ASP A 263 14.79 -6.48 11.57
C ASP A 263 13.30 -6.60 11.24
N THR A 264 12.65 -5.45 11.02
CA THR A 264 11.20 -5.32 10.82
C THR A 264 10.90 -4.36 9.68
N TRP A 265 9.75 -4.56 9.03
CA TRP A 265 9.22 -3.63 8.03
C TRP A 265 9.05 -2.21 8.59
N THR A 266 8.61 -2.06 9.84
CA THR A 266 8.47 -0.75 10.49
C THR A 266 9.79 0.03 10.58
N GLN A 267 10.93 -0.65 10.77
CA GLN A 267 12.23 0.04 10.73
C GLN A 267 12.54 0.56 9.32
N PHE A 268 12.27 -0.24 8.29
CA PHE A 268 12.49 0.17 6.90
C PHE A 268 11.54 1.32 6.49
N GLU A 269 10.27 1.25 6.88
CA GLU A 269 9.27 2.31 6.67
C GLU A 269 9.68 3.64 7.28
N ARG A 270 10.24 3.61 8.51
CA ARG A 270 10.71 4.82 9.19
C ARG A 270 11.80 5.52 8.41
N ASP A 271 12.84 4.77 8.00
CA ASP A 271 13.95 5.34 7.24
C ASP A 271 13.48 5.88 5.87
N LEU A 272 12.56 5.18 5.19
CA LEU A 272 11.95 5.67 3.95
C LEU A 272 11.17 6.96 4.19
N SER A 273 10.32 7.01 5.23
CA SER A 273 9.52 8.19 5.57
C SER A 273 10.39 9.40 5.89
N ASP A 274 11.47 9.21 6.62
CA ASP A 274 12.41 10.29 6.93
C ASP A 274 13.18 10.75 5.69
N ALA A 275 13.52 9.84 4.78
CA ALA A 275 14.12 10.21 3.48
C ALA A 275 13.15 11.01 2.61
N VAL A 276 11.86 10.64 2.56
CA VAL A 276 10.82 11.38 1.79
C VAL A 276 10.72 12.84 2.24
N LYS A 277 10.73 13.09 3.55
CA LYS A 277 10.67 14.46 4.12
C LYS A 277 11.85 15.34 3.70
N LEU A 278 13.01 14.73 3.39
CA LEU A 278 14.21 15.47 2.99
C LEU A 278 14.23 15.83 1.50
N VAL A 279 13.47 15.10 0.67
CA VAL A 279 13.45 15.31 -0.79
C VAL A 279 12.21 16.06 -1.27
N MET A 280 11.12 16.06 -0.49
CA MET A 280 9.90 16.77 -0.85
C MET A 280 9.94 18.26 -0.48
N PRO A 281 9.17 19.11 -1.18
CA PRO A 281 8.94 20.50 -0.79
C PRO A 281 8.39 20.62 0.65
N ALA A 282 8.75 21.69 1.36
CA ALA A 282 8.38 21.87 2.77
C ALA A 282 6.86 21.99 3.01
N ASP A 283 6.12 22.45 2.00
CA ASP A 283 4.68 22.59 2.00
C ASP A 283 3.95 21.29 1.63
N ALA A 284 4.64 20.33 1.02
CA ALA A 284 4.07 19.02 0.71
C ALA A 284 3.82 18.20 1.98
N ILE A 285 2.77 17.37 1.93
CA ILE A 285 2.41 16.43 3.00
C ILE A 285 2.49 15.03 2.41
N PRO A 286 3.61 14.30 2.63
CA PRO A 286 3.79 12.93 2.18
C PRO A 286 2.68 12.01 2.67
N ASP A 287 2.34 11.01 1.87
CA ASP A 287 1.41 9.96 2.29
C ASP A 287 1.92 9.21 3.54
N SER A 288 3.24 9.06 3.66
CA SER A 288 3.86 8.49 4.86
C SER A 288 3.65 9.36 6.11
N GLU A 289 3.66 10.70 5.98
CA GLU A 289 3.39 11.62 7.10
C GLU A 289 1.92 11.52 7.53
N LYS A 290 0.98 11.46 6.57
CA LYS A 290 -0.47 11.28 6.84
C LYS A 290 -0.73 9.99 7.61
N PHE A 291 -0.19 8.87 7.12
CA PHE A 291 -0.41 7.56 7.72
C PHE A 291 0.21 7.46 9.13
N VAL A 292 1.47 7.89 9.29
CA VAL A 292 2.16 7.87 10.59
C VAL A 292 1.44 8.78 11.61
N ALA A 293 0.94 9.93 11.16
CA ALA A 293 0.17 10.83 12.02
C ALA A 293 -1.08 10.14 12.59
N LEU A 294 -1.88 9.49 11.75
CA LEU A 294 -3.09 8.77 12.18
C LEU A 294 -2.76 7.56 13.07
N LYS A 295 -1.71 6.80 12.74
CA LYS A 295 -1.27 5.64 13.51
C LYS A 295 -0.78 5.99 14.91
N SER A 296 -0.38 7.24 15.14
CA SER A 296 0.07 7.73 16.45
C SER A 296 -1.06 8.11 17.41
N VAL A 297 -2.33 7.96 16.99
CA VAL A 297 -3.51 8.41 17.72
C VAL A 297 -4.13 7.26 18.51
N ASP A 298 -4.14 7.39 19.83
CA ASP A 298 -4.67 6.35 20.72
C ASP A 298 -6.15 6.02 20.43
N MET A 299 -6.98 7.03 20.13
CA MET A 299 -8.40 6.78 19.80
C MET A 299 -8.58 6.00 18.48
N LEU A 300 -7.60 6.04 17.57
CA LEU A 300 -7.61 5.30 16.31
C LEU A 300 -6.90 3.95 16.38
N ALA A 301 -6.36 3.57 17.54
CA ALA A 301 -5.60 2.33 17.71
C ALA A 301 -6.41 1.05 17.42
N THR A 302 -7.75 1.14 17.39
CA THR A 302 -8.62 0.01 17.02
C THR A 302 -8.79 -0.17 15.52
N LEU A 303 -8.34 0.78 14.69
CA LEU A 303 -8.38 0.66 13.24
C LEU A 303 -7.18 -0.18 12.76
N SER A 304 -7.44 -1.02 11.77
CA SER A 304 -6.40 -1.72 11.02
C SER A 304 -5.60 -0.76 10.14
N ASP A 305 -4.40 -1.16 9.73
CA ASP A 305 -3.56 -0.36 8.82
C ASP A 305 -4.28 -0.08 7.49
N ALA A 306 -5.13 -1.00 7.01
CA ALA A 306 -5.97 -0.79 5.83
C ALA A 306 -6.99 0.34 6.04
N GLU A 307 -7.70 0.35 7.17
CA GLU A 307 -8.67 1.39 7.51
C GLU A 307 -7.98 2.74 7.76
N LEU A 308 -6.78 2.75 8.34
CA LEU A 308 -5.99 3.97 8.52
C LEU A 308 -5.57 4.58 7.18
N TRP A 309 -5.23 3.76 6.18
CA TRP A 309 -4.94 4.24 4.83
C TRP A 309 -6.18 4.82 4.14
N GLU A 310 -7.35 4.21 4.30
CA GLU A 310 -8.60 4.77 3.80
C GLU A 310 -8.86 6.15 4.40
N LEU A 311 -8.66 6.32 5.71
CA LEU A 311 -8.74 7.63 6.36
C LEU A 311 -7.67 8.60 5.85
N ALA A 312 -6.41 8.17 5.74
CA ALA A 312 -5.33 9.02 5.25
C ALA A 312 -5.66 9.61 3.87
N ASN A 313 -6.24 8.79 2.99
CA ASN A 313 -6.62 9.18 1.63
C ASN A 313 -7.88 10.06 1.57
N ALA A 314 -8.86 9.81 2.45
CA ALA A 314 -10.11 10.55 2.47
C ALA A 314 -10.01 11.91 3.20
N GLY A 315 -8.99 12.11 4.04
CA GLY A 315 -8.73 13.37 4.72
C GLY A 315 -8.16 14.43 3.79
N ARG A 316 -8.66 15.67 3.89
CA ARG A 316 -8.04 16.85 3.28
C ARG A 316 -6.95 17.38 4.22
N TRP A 317 -5.70 17.10 3.89
CA TRP A 317 -4.54 17.48 4.70
C TRP A 317 -4.03 18.88 4.35
N MET A 318 -3.66 19.64 5.38
CA MET A 318 -3.16 21.01 5.22
C MET A 318 -2.17 21.40 6.32
N ARG A 319 -1.17 22.22 5.96
CA ARG A 319 -0.34 22.94 6.92
C ARG A 319 -0.96 24.30 7.22
N VAL A 320 -1.07 24.67 8.49
CA VAL A 320 -1.74 25.91 8.91
C VAL A 320 -0.79 26.70 9.82
N VAL A 321 -0.54 27.97 9.48
CA VAL A 321 0.31 28.86 10.28
C VAL A 321 -0.42 29.36 11.54
N PRO A 322 0.29 29.82 12.59
CA PRO A 322 -0.33 30.39 13.79
C PRO A 322 -1.29 31.55 13.49
N ARG A 323 -2.27 31.75 14.39
CA ARG A 323 -3.31 32.81 14.31
C ARG A 323 -4.25 32.71 13.12
N THR A 324 -4.45 31.49 12.62
CA THR A 324 -5.41 31.17 11.57
C THR A 324 -6.67 30.61 12.18
N VAL A 325 -7.81 31.21 11.87
CA VAL A 325 -9.13 30.71 12.31
C VAL A 325 -9.56 29.56 11.41
N ILE A 326 -9.78 28.39 12.01
CA ILE A 326 -10.13 27.13 11.32
C ILE A 326 -11.65 26.92 11.33
N ILE A 327 -12.27 27.18 12.47
CA ILE A 327 -13.72 27.11 12.67
C ILE A 327 -14.16 28.42 13.32
N ARG A 328 -15.27 29.00 12.88
CA ARG A 328 -15.90 30.14 13.55
C ARG A 328 -17.18 29.73 14.27
N GLU A 329 -17.39 30.32 15.44
CA GLU A 329 -18.66 30.21 16.16
C GLU A 329 -19.83 30.68 15.29
N ASN A 330 -20.99 30.01 15.41
CA ASN A 330 -22.24 30.27 14.69
C ASN A 330 -22.22 29.98 13.18
N GLU A 331 -21.09 29.57 12.60
CA GLU A 331 -21.06 29.12 11.21
C GLU A 331 -21.61 27.68 11.08
N PRO A 332 -22.26 27.34 9.95
CA PRO A 332 -22.59 25.96 9.65
C PRO A 332 -21.32 25.15 9.38
N GLY A 333 -21.36 23.85 9.66
CA GLY A 333 -20.24 22.99 9.32
C GLY A 333 -20.54 21.52 9.61
N ARG A 334 -20.09 20.65 8.71
CA ARG A 334 -20.35 19.19 8.80
C ARG A 334 -19.07 18.37 8.94
N SER A 335 -17.90 19.00 8.80
CA SER A 335 -16.61 18.32 8.93
C SER A 335 -16.14 18.21 10.37
N PHE A 336 -15.33 17.18 10.65
CA PHE A 336 -14.47 17.14 11.81
C PHE A 336 -13.01 17.23 11.38
N PHE A 337 -12.14 17.54 12.32
CA PHE A 337 -10.73 17.73 12.07
C PHE A 337 -9.90 16.88 13.02
N PHE A 338 -8.79 16.37 12.51
CA PHE A 338 -7.76 15.70 13.29
C PHE A 338 -6.50 16.55 13.29
N LEU A 339 -5.97 16.83 14.49
CA LEU A 339 -4.77 17.63 14.67
C LEU A 339 -3.56 16.72 14.80
N ALA A 340 -2.82 16.52 13.70
CA ALA A 340 -1.64 15.66 13.69
C ALA A 340 -0.44 16.30 14.41
N GLN A 341 -0.26 17.61 14.26
CA GLN A 341 0.79 18.39 14.90
C GLN A 341 0.27 19.78 15.27
N GLY A 342 0.83 20.34 16.35
CA GLY A 342 0.55 21.70 16.81
C GLY A 342 -0.55 21.76 17.87
N GLN A 343 -1.02 22.97 18.14
CA GLN A 343 -2.04 23.25 19.16
C GLN A 343 -3.06 24.26 18.64
N VAL A 344 -4.33 24.06 19.01
CA VAL A 344 -5.42 24.99 18.69
C VAL A 344 -6.15 25.40 19.95
N MET A 345 -6.55 26.68 20.01
CA MET A 345 -7.38 27.20 21.10
C MET A 345 -8.84 27.23 20.69
N VAL A 346 -9.71 26.88 21.64
CA VAL A 346 -11.15 26.90 21.49
C VAL A 346 -11.69 28.06 22.32
N THR A 347 -12.34 29.02 21.67
CA THR A 347 -12.93 30.19 22.30
C THR A 347 -14.41 30.30 22.01
N ARG A 348 -15.19 30.82 22.96
CA ARG A 348 -16.61 31.12 22.77
C ARG A 348 -16.91 32.50 23.33
N GLN A 349 -17.52 33.37 22.53
CA GLN A 349 -17.74 34.77 22.90
C GLN A 349 -16.45 35.47 23.41
N GLY A 350 -15.30 35.13 22.81
CA GLY A 350 -13.98 35.65 23.19
C GLY A 350 -13.36 35.04 24.47
N ARG A 351 -14.06 34.15 25.18
CA ARG A 351 -13.52 33.46 26.36
C ARG A 351 -12.88 32.13 25.96
N LEU A 352 -11.66 31.88 26.44
CA LEU A 352 -10.97 30.60 26.27
C LEU A 352 -11.73 29.49 27.01
N LEU A 353 -12.12 28.45 26.27
CA LEU A 353 -12.80 27.26 26.81
C LEU A 353 -11.82 26.11 26.99
N ASN A 354 -10.98 25.85 26.00
CA ASN A 354 -10.07 24.72 26.02
C ASN A 354 -8.86 24.93 25.09
N MET A 355 -7.81 24.15 25.33
CA MET A 355 -6.66 23.98 24.46
C MET A 355 -6.66 22.54 23.95
N ILE A 356 -6.64 22.36 22.64
CA ILE A 356 -6.56 21.05 22.00
C ILE A 356 -5.13 20.86 21.49
N ASN A 357 -4.55 19.72 21.85
CA ASN A 357 -3.18 19.36 21.52
C ASN A 357 -3.13 18.42 20.32
N ASN A 358 -1.91 18.16 19.85
CA ASN A 358 -1.69 17.17 18.81
C ASN A 358 -2.23 15.79 19.22
N ARG A 359 -2.60 15.00 18.21
CA ARG A 359 -3.24 13.68 18.31
C ARG A 359 -4.69 13.71 18.83
N GLU A 360 -5.30 14.89 18.89
CA GLU A 360 -6.72 15.04 19.23
C GLU A 360 -7.57 15.45 18.02
N CYS A 361 -8.89 15.23 18.11
CA CYS A 361 -9.85 15.70 17.13
C CYS A 361 -10.72 16.85 17.66
N PHE A 362 -11.31 17.62 16.75
CA PHE A 362 -12.31 18.63 17.05
C PHE A 362 -13.36 18.77 15.95
N GLY A 363 -14.53 19.29 16.30
CA GLY A 363 -15.66 19.40 15.37
C GLY A 363 -16.45 18.10 15.19
N GLU A 364 -16.11 17.05 15.93
CA GLU A 364 -16.75 15.73 15.92
C GLU A 364 -18.26 15.79 16.22
N MET A 365 -18.69 16.71 17.09
CA MET A 365 -20.11 16.90 17.41
C MET A 365 -20.91 17.35 16.19
N ALA A 366 -20.34 18.23 15.37
CA ALA A 366 -21.02 18.73 14.18
C ALA A 366 -21.09 17.65 13.09
N TYR A 367 -20.03 16.86 12.96
CA TYR A 367 -20.00 15.70 12.06
C TYR A 367 -21.05 14.65 12.46
N ILE A 368 -21.08 14.23 13.73
CA ILE A 368 -22.03 13.20 14.22
C ILE A 368 -23.49 13.66 14.10
N ARG A 369 -23.77 14.95 14.31
CA ARG A 369 -25.11 15.54 14.14
C ARG A 369 -25.45 15.91 12.69
N GLY A 370 -24.60 15.58 11.72
CA GLY A 370 -24.83 15.94 10.31
C GLY A 370 -24.82 17.44 10.00
N GLY A 371 -24.34 18.28 10.93
CA GLY A 371 -24.33 19.74 10.86
C GLY A 371 -25.68 20.43 11.06
N GLU A 372 -26.64 19.77 11.70
CA GLU A 372 -27.95 20.36 12.05
C GLU A 372 -27.83 21.60 12.95
N LEU A 373 -26.79 21.65 13.77
CA LEU A 373 -26.50 22.79 14.65
C LEU A 373 -25.27 23.55 14.16
N PRO A 374 -25.24 24.88 14.33
CA PRO A 374 -24.06 25.67 14.02
C PRO A 374 -22.90 25.34 14.97
N ARG A 375 -21.68 25.71 14.57
CA ARG A 375 -20.47 25.54 15.36
C ARG A 375 -20.58 26.30 16.68
N HIS A 376 -20.27 25.63 17.79
CA HIS A 376 -20.51 26.14 19.14
C HIS A 376 -19.38 27.05 19.67
N ALA A 377 -18.23 27.05 19.01
CA ALA A 377 -17.03 27.77 19.41
C ALA A 377 -16.15 28.05 18.18
N THR A 378 -15.29 29.07 18.32
CA THR A 378 -14.24 29.38 17.37
C THR A 378 -12.99 28.55 17.70
N VAL A 379 -12.35 27.97 16.69
CA VAL A 379 -11.08 27.25 16.81
C VAL A 379 -10.01 27.97 16.01
N GLU A 380 -8.91 28.35 16.67
CA GLU A 380 -7.80 29.11 16.08
C GLU A 380 -6.45 28.44 16.36
N SER A 381 -5.56 28.44 15.37
CA SER A 381 -4.20 27.89 15.51
C SER A 381 -3.34 28.73 16.46
N VAL A 382 -2.65 28.06 17.37
CA VAL A 382 -1.68 28.70 18.29
C VAL A 382 -0.24 28.50 17.80
N SER A 383 0.03 27.38 17.15
CA SER A 383 1.33 27.07 16.53
C SER A 383 1.14 26.69 15.05
N ASP A 384 2.24 26.38 14.36
CA ASP A 384 2.14 25.68 13.07
C ASP A 384 1.46 24.33 13.27
N LEU A 385 0.49 24.03 12.42
CA LEU A 385 -0.32 22.83 12.47
C LEU A 385 -0.09 21.95 11.26
N LEU A 386 -0.17 20.64 11.48
CA LEU A 386 -0.57 19.67 10.47
C LEU A 386 -1.98 19.20 10.80
N LEU A 387 -2.91 19.42 9.89
CA LEU A 387 -4.35 19.22 10.11
C LEU A 387 -4.94 18.36 9.00
N ALA A 388 -5.81 17.41 9.36
CA ALA A 388 -6.66 16.70 8.41
C ALA A 388 -8.12 17.08 8.62
N GLU A 389 -8.79 17.57 7.58
CA GLU A 389 -10.23 17.80 7.55
C GLU A 389 -10.95 16.61 6.93
N PHE A 390 -11.96 16.10 7.62
CA PHE A 390 -12.78 14.99 7.16
C PHE A 390 -14.20 15.45 6.89
N GLN A 391 -14.59 15.44 5.62
CA GLN A 391 -15.92 15.84 5.16
C GLN A 391 -16.85 14.61 5.07
N PRO A 392 -18.16 14.75 5.35
CA PRO A 392 -19.10 13.64 5.29
C PRO A 392 -19.10 12.89 3.96
N ASP A 393 -19.01 13.62 2.84
CA ASP A 393 -19.06 13.02 1.51
C ASP A 393 -17.82 12.14 1.25
N ALA A 394 -16.63 12.61 1.63
CA ALA A 394 -15.41 11.80 1.55
C ALA A 394 -15.43 10.59 2.50
N MET A 395 -16.05 10.74 3.68
CA MET A 395 -16.23 9.65 4.63
C MET A 395 -17.29 8.64 4.20
N ALA A 396 -18.21 8.99 3.30
CA ALA A 396 -19.18 8.05 2.76
C ALA A 396 -18.54 7.06 1.77
N GLU A 397 -17.41 7.43 1.16
CA GLU A 397 -16.69 6.64 0.16
C GLU A 397 -15.73 5.60 0.76
N ILE A 398 -15.35 5.74 2.04
CA ILE A 398 -14.51 4.72 2.71
C ILE A 398 -15.33 3.48 3.05
N SER A 399 -14.65 2.36 3.36
CA SER A 399 -15.32 1.10 3.67
C SER A 399 -16.24 1.20 4.89
N GLY A 400 -17.34 0.45 4.90
CA GLY A 400 -18.26 0.42 6.05
C GLY A 400 -17.60 -0.03 7.35
N GLY A 401 -16.52 -0.84 7.28
CA GLY A 401 -15.69 -1.20 8.42
C GLY A 401 -14.98 0.02 9.01
N ALA A 402 -14.26 0.77 8.17
CA ALA A 402 -13.58 2.00 8.56
C ALA A 402 -14.56 3.04 9.14
N GLN A 403 -15.73 3.24 8.49
CA GLN A 403 -16.76 4.16 8.99
C GLN A 403 -17.25 3.77 10.39
N LEU A 404 -17.52 2.48 10.63
CA LEU A 404 -17.99 1.99 11.92
C LEU A 404 -16.94 2.17 13.02
N GLN A 405 -15.68 1.81 12.74
CA GLN A 405 -14.60 1.94 13.71
C GLN A 405 -14.29 3.40 14.03
N LEU A 406 -14.26 4.26 13.01
CA LEU A 406 -14.11 5.71 13.20
C LEU A 406 -15.25 6.27 14.06
N THR A 407 -16.49 5.91 13.77
CA THR A 407 -17.65 6.36 14.54
C THR A 407 -17.54 5.95 16.00
N ARG A 408 -17.16 4.69 16.27
CA ARG A 408 -16.91 4.21 17.64
C ARG A 408 -15.79 4.97 18.33
N ALA A 409 -14.71 5.28 17.61
CA ALA A 409 -13.60 6.06 18.13
C ALA A 409 -14.04 7.49 18.52
N LEU A 410 -14.77 8.18 17.65
CA LEU A 410 -15.27 9.53 17.91
C LEU A 410 -16.26 9.56 19.08
N VAL A 411 -17.17 8.60 19.16
CA VAL A 411 -18.14 8.50 20.27
C VAL A 411 -17.43 8.25 21.60
N ARG A 412 -16.44 7.33 21.65
CA ARG A 412 -15.65 7.10 22.86
C ARG A 412 -14.91 8.37 23.31
N ASN A 413 -14.25 9.05 22.37
CA ASN A 413 -13.55 10.31 22.67
C ASN A 413 -14.49 11.38 23.26
N LEU A 414 -15.72 11.50 22.74
CA LEU A 414 -16.73 12.40 23.29
C LEU A 414 -17.20 12.01 24.70
N VAL A 415 -17.38 10.72 24.96
CA VAL A 415 -17.74 10.21 26.29
C VAL A 415 -16.64 10.53 27.30
N ASP A 416 -15.37 10.26 26.96
CA ASP A 416 -14.23 10.55 27.81
C ASP A 416 -14.15 12.06 28.13
N ARG A 417 -14.32 12.92 27.11
CA ARG A 417 -14.35 14.39 27.29
C ARG A 417 -15.49 14.84 28.19
N LEU A 418 -16.67 14.24 28.07
CA LEU A 418 -17.83 14.55 28.91
C LEU A 418 -17.60 14.13 30.37
N GLU A 419 -17.00 12.96 30.58
CA GLU A 419 -16.63 12.48 31.91
C GLU A 419 -15.63 13.42 32.58
N PHE A 420 -14.57 13.84 31.87
CA PHE A 420 -13.62 14.85 32.36
C PHE A 420 -14.28 16.18 32.69
N ALA A 421 -15.22 16.65 31.85
CA ALA A 421 -15.95 17.88 32.10
C ALA A 421 -16.83 17.78 33.36
N ASN A 422 -17.53 16.67 33.55
CA ASN A 422 -18.36 16.42 34.74
C ASN A 422 -17.52 16.36 36.02
N ILE A 423 -16.35 15.71 36.00
CA ILE A 423 -15.42 15.68 37.13
C ILE A 423 -14.94 17.08 37.50
N ARG A 424 -14.69 17.94 36.49
CA ARG A 424 -14.30 19.35 36.71
C ARG A 424 -15.42 20.21 37.28
N LEU A 425 -16.69 19.91 36.95
CA LEU A 425 -17.85 20.63 37.47
C LEU A 425 -18.25 20.17 38.88
N ALA A 426 -17.88 18.95 39.26
CA ALA A 426 -18.15 18.37 40.58
C ALA A 426 -17.09 18.77 41.65
N ARG A 427 -16.03 19.46 41.25
CA ARG A 427 -15.02 20.08 42.13
C ARG A 427 -15.22 21.58 42.16
#